data_AF-A0A9D1DC86-F1
#
_entry.id   AF-A0A9D1DC86-F1
#
_cell.length_a   1.000
_cell.length_b   1.000
_cell.length_c   1.000
_cell.angle_alpha   90.00
_cell.angle_beta   90.00
_cell.angle_gamma   90.00
#
_symmetry.space_group_name_H-M   'P 1'
#
loop_
_entity.id
_entity.type
_entity.pdbx_description
1 polymer ?
#
loop_
_entity_poly.entity_id
_entity_poly.type
_entity_poly.pdbx_seq_one_letter_code
_entity_poly.pdbx_strand_id
1 'polypeptide(L)'
;MPDYFTHHIAAELIYERLDGEHKKILAQDKTLYMLGAQGGDVFFFYGLSYKYNPGRILHRMAAAELFEKLCKGNAAYCAGWATHYALDCTVHPFVYAYEETHKGAFLHQRYERDFGLYVSRRCNMRRMILPRERVLDCTFAVCDSVRRLLPYINAAGTASCLKRHFAYTLRQFKSKKQQFELDCNYSETYKAFERGLELGVKCVESALDKNIDGEIFNKSFLQK
;
A
#
# COMPACT_ATOMS: atom_id res chain seq x y z
N MET A 1 3.25 5.27 -8.36
CA MET A 1 2.09 4.44 -7.97
C MET A 1 2.81 3.23 -7.48
N PRO A 2 3.06 3.18 -6.17
CA PRO A 2 3.88 2.17 -5.56
C PRO A 2 3.68 0.78 -6.14
N ASP A 3 4.78 0.05 -6.18
CA ASP A 3 4.77 -1.29 -6.69
C ASP A 3 3.94 -2.20 -5.77
N TYR A 4 2.86 -2.75 -6.33
CA TYR A 4 1.94 -3.69 -5.67
C TYR A 4 2.68 -4.78 -4.89
N PHE A 5 3.78 -5.30 -5.44
CA PHE A 5 4.49 -6.42 -4.85
C PHE A 5 5.32 -6.03 -3.63
N THR A 6 5.91 -4.84 -3.62
CA THR A 6 6.61 -4.32 -2.43
C THR A 6 5.66 -4.24 -1.24
N HIS A 7 4.47 -3.67 -1.44
CA HIS A 7 3.45 -3.61 -0.39
C HIS A 7 2.93 -4.98 0.02
N HIS A 8 2.70 -5.88 -0.94
CA HIS A 8 2.25 -7.24 -0.64
C HIS A 8 3.30 -8.02 0.17
N ILE A 9 4.57 -7.95 -0.21
CA ILE A 9 5.65 -8.61 0.52
C ILE A 9 5.80 -8.03 1.93
N ALA A 10 5.74 -6.71 2.07
CA ALA A 10 5.78 -6.08 3.37
C ALA A 10 4.62 -6.51 4.27
N ALA A 11 3.40 -6.59 3.74
CA ALA A 11 2.24 -7.03 4.50
C ALA A 11 2.40 -8.48 5.01
N GLU A 12 2.92 -9.41 4.19
CA GLU A 12 3.23 -10.76 4.68
C GLU A 12 4.31 -10.72 5.77
N LEU A 13 5.40 -9.96 5.58
CA LEU A 13 6.50 -9.88 6.55
C LEU A 13 6.09 -9.22 7.86
N ILE A 14 5.26 -8.17 7.82
CA ILE A 14 4.71 -7.50 8.99
C ILE A 14 3.74 -8.45 9.69
N TYR A 15 2.81 -9.07 8.95
CA TYR A 15 1.90 -10.07 9.51
C TYR A 15 2.65 -11.12 10.30
N GLU A 16 3.75 -11.67 9.77
CA GLU A 16 4.55 -12.69 10.46
C GLU A 16 5.27 -12.20 11.73
N ARG A 17 5.46 -10.89 11.90
CA ARG A 17 6.10 -10.30 13.08
C ARG A 17 5.12 -9.87 14.18
N LEU A 18 3.84 -9.79 13.86
CA LEU A 18 2.80 -9.48 14.84
C LEU A 18 2.69 -10.56 15.92
N ASP A 19 2.23 -10.17 17.10
CA ASP A 19 1.88 -11.12 18.15
C ASP A 19 0.67 -12.02 17.78
N GLY A 20 0.41 -13.01 18.62
CA GLY A 20 -0.64 -13.99 18.38
C GLY A 20 -2.06 -13.42 18.35
N GLU A 21 -2.34 -12.36 19.10
CA GLU A 21 -3.69 -11.78 19.17
C GLU A 21 -3.97 -10.92 17.93
N HIS A 22 -3.02 -10.05 17.56
CA HIS A 22 -3.10 -9.26 16.35
C HIS A 22 -3.15 -10.14 15.09
N LYS A 23 -2.33 -11.21 15.02
CA LYS A 23 -2.41 -12.19 13.93
C LYS A 23 -3.79 -12.83 13.81
N LYS A 24 -4.41 -13.24 14.93
CA LYS A 24 -5.75 -13.85 14.92
C LYS A 24 -6.82 -12.91 14.38
N ILE A 25 -6.76 -11.63 14.73
CA ILE A 25 -7.70 -10.62 14.20
C ILE A 25 -7.56 -10.53 12.69
N LEU A 26 -6.33 -10.41 12.18
CA LEU A 26 -6.09 -10.29 10.74
C LEU A 26 -6.34 -11.59 9.97
N ALA A 27 -6.16 -12.75 10.60
CA ALA A 27 -6.39 -14.05 9.97
C ALA A 27 -7.84 -14.26 9.51
N GLN A 28 -8.81 -13.65 10.20
CA GLN A 28 -10.23 -13.71 9.84
C GLN A 28 -10.51 -13.07 8.48
N ASP A 29 -9.77 -12.00 8.15
CA ASP A 29 -9.96 -11.17 6.96
C ASP A 29 -8.63 -10.94 6.21
N LYS A 30 -7.77 -11.96 6.11
CA LYS A 30 -6.40 -11.79 5.56
C LYS A 30 -6.38 -11.18 4.16
N THR A 31 -7.31 -11.56 3.28
CA THR A 31 -7.43 -10.95 1.94
C THR A 31 -7.62 -9.43 2.02
N LEU A 32 -8.47 -8.98 2.94
CA LEU A 32 -8.80 -7.58 3.09
C LEU A 32 -7.64 -6.79 3.72
N TYR A 33 -6.88 -7.40 4.63
CA TYR A 33 -5.60 -6.85 5.11
C TYR A 33 -4.60 -6.66 3.96
N MET A 34 -4.36 -7.71 3.15
CA MET A 34 -3.45 -7.65 2.01
C MET A 34 -3.90 -6.65 0.94
N LEU A 35 -5.21 -6.48 0.76
CA LEU A 35 -5.78 -5.45 -0.12
C LEU A 35 -5.62 -4.04 0.49
N GLY A 36 -5.85 -3.89 1.79
CA GLY A 36 -5.63 -2.65 2.52
C GLY A 36 -4.16 -2.21 2.50
N ALA A 37 -3.21 -3.14 2.41
CA ALA A 37 -1.79 -2.84 2.24
C ALA A 37 -1.44 -2.15 0.92
N GLN A 38 -2.35 -2.18 -0.06
CA GLN A 38 -2.24 -1.36 -1.26
C GLN A 38 -2.71 0.08 -0.99
N GLY A 39 -3.37 0.35 0.14
CA GLY A 39 -3.73 1.69 0.59
C GLY A 39 -4.44 2.55 -0.45
N GLY A 40 -3.95 3.78 -0.61
CA GLY A 40 -4.55 4.78 -1.49
C GLY A 40 -4.34 4.46 -2.97
N ASP A 41 -3.42 3.54 -3.28
CA ASP A 41 -3.05 3.24 -4.64
C ASP A 41 -4.21 2.71 -5.45
N VAL A 42 -4.98 1.79 -4.86
CA VAL A 42 -6.18 1.23 -5.48
C VAL A 42 -7.06 2.35 -6.06
N PHE A 43 -7.19 3.46 -5.32
CA PHE A 43 -8.06 4.58 -5.65
C PHE A 43 -7.52 5.54 -6.71
N PHE A 44 -6.29 5.36 -7.20
CA PHE A 44 -5.88 6.00 -8.47
C PHE A 44 -6.76 5.54 -9.64
N PHE A 45 -7.32 4.32 -9.55
CA PHE A 45 -8.23 3.76 -10.53
C PHE A 45 -9.70 4.16 -10.30
N TYR A 46 -10.01 5.06 -9.36
CA TYR A 46 -11.38 5.49 -9.11
C TYR A 46 -11.76 6.70 -9.97
N GLY A 47 -12.70 6.51 -10.90
CA GLY A 47 -13.15 7.55 -11.83
C GLY A 47 -12.12 7.91 -12.91
N LEU A 48 -12.40 8.97 -13.68
CA LEU A 48 -11.55 9.46 -14.79
C LEU A 48 -10.94 10.85 -14.53
N SER A 49 -11.26 11.48 -13.38
CA SER A 49 -10.76 12.82 -13.06
C SER A 49 -9.31 12.78 -12.64
N TYR A 50 -8.44 13.48 -13.38
CA TYR A 50 -7.04 13.66 -12.99
C TYR A 50 -6.87 14.62 -11.81
N LYS A 51 -7.62 15.74 -11.82
CA LYS A 51 -7.52 16.81 -10.81
C LYS A 51 -8.13 16.42 -9.46
N TYR A 52 -9.23 15.67 -9.49
CA TYR A 52 -9.96 15.23 -8.30
C TYR A 52 -9.89 13.70 -8.17
N ASN A 53 -8.68 13.16 -8.25
CA ASN A 53 -8.44 11.73 -8.16
C ASN A 53 -8.45 11.26 -6.69
N PRO A 54 -9.29 10.30 -6.29
CA PRO A 54 -9.38 9.83 -4.91
C PRO A 54 -8.07 9.30 -4.34
N GLY A 55 -7.28 8.56 -5.13
CA GLY A 55 -5.94 8.12 -4.72
C GLY A 55 -5.06 9.30 -4.32
N ARG A 56 -4.99 10.34 -5.16
CA ARG A 56 -4.21 11.58 -4.82
C ARG A 56 -4.72 12.27 -3.56
N ILE A 57 -6.04 12.33 -3.37
CA ILE A 57 -6.63 13.00 -2.21
C ILE A 57 -6.25 12.24 -0.93
N LEU A 58 -6.37 10.91 -0.95
CA LEU A 58 -6.07 10.07 0.21
C LEU A 58 -4.59 10.15 0.64
N HIS A 59 -3.63 10.07 -0.30
CA HIS A 59 -2.20 10.21 0.03
C HIS A 59 -1.82 11.62 0.55
N ARG A 60 -2.67 12.63 0.33
CA ARG A 60 -2.46 14.00 0.80
C ARG A 60 -3.14 14.30 2.15
N MET A 61 -4.01 13.41 2.63
CA MET A 61 -4.64 13.58 3.93
C MET A 61 -3.58 13.43 5.03
N ALA A 62 -3.77 14.14 6.14
CA ALA A 62 -2.97 13.89 7.34
C ALA A 62 -3.22 12.45 7.82
N ALA A 63 -2.16 11.72 8.13
CA ALA A 63 -2.28 10.31 8.51
C ALA A 63 -3.18 10.12 9.74
N ALA A 64 -3.03 10.95 10.77
CA ALA A 64 -3.92 10.94 11.94
C ALA A 64 -5.40 11.07 11.55
N GLU A 65 -5.78 12.04 10.70
CA GLU A 65 -7.16 12.22 10.23
C GLU A 65 -7.66 10.98 9.46
N LEU A 66 -6.79 10.43 8.61
CA LEU A 66 -7.11 9.27 7.79
C LEU A 66 -7.39 8.03 8.67
N PHE A 67 -6.53 7.75 9.64
CA PHE A 67 -6.66 6.58 10.51
C PHE A 67 -7.78 6.73 11.54
N GLU A 68 -8.06 7.94 12.03
CA GLU A 68 -9.21 8.20 12.91
C GLU A 68 -10.55 7.81 12.24
N LYS A 69 -10.63 7.96 10.92
CA LYS A 69 -11.80 7.57 10.12
C LYS A 69 -11.76 6.11 9.68
N LEU A 70 -10.60 5.56 9.28
CA LEU A 70 -10.47 4.16 8.84
C LEU A 70 -10.67 3.15 9.98
N CYS A 71 -10.23 3.44 11.21
CA CYS A 71 -10.42 2.55 12.37
C CYS A 71 -11.90 2.36 12.75
N LYS A 72 -12.80 3.24 12.25
CA LYS A 72 -14.26 3.12 12.38
C LYS A 72 -14.86 2.20 11.29
N GLY A 73 -14.04 1.69 10.38
CA GLY A 73 -14.37 0.72 9.33
C GLY A 73 -13.95 -0.71 9.71
N ASN A 74 -13.57 -1.51 8.70
CA ASN A 74 -13.06 -2.85 8.93
C ASN A 74 -11.60 -2.81 9.46
N ALA A 75 -11.34 -3.52 10.54
CA ALA A 75 -10.04 -3.52 11.23
C ALA A 75 -8.90 -4.06 10.36
N ALA A 76 -9.12 -5.15 9.63
CA ALA A 76 -8.11 -5.72 8.73
C ALA A 76 -7.76 -4.76 7.59
N TYR A 77 -8.76 -4.11 7.01
CA TYR A 77 -8.52 -3.10 5.97
C TYR A 77 -7.73 -1.90 6.51
N CYS A 78 -8.06 -1.42 7.70
CA CYS A 78 -7.34 -0.32 8.36
C CYS A 78 -5.89 -0.70 8.69
N ALA A 79 -5.64 -1.90 9.21
CA ALA A 79 -4.30 -2.44 9.44
C ALA A 79 -3.49 -2.54 8.13
N GLY A 80 -4.14 -2.92 7.04
CA GLY A 80 -3.51 -2.88 5.72
C GLY A 80 -3.05 -1.46 5.37
N TRP A 81 -3.91 -0.46 5.55
CA TRP A 81 -3.54 0.94 5.33
C TRP A 81 -2.37 1.40 6.20
N ALA A 82 -2.28 0.91 7.45
CA ALA A 82 -1.16 1.17 8.34
C ALA A 82 0.16 0.60 7.78
N THR A 83 0.12 -0.59 7.16
CA THR A 83 1.25 -1.16 6.43
C THR A 83 1.67 -0.28 5.24
N HIS A 84 0.71 0.20 4.46
CA HIS A 84 0.96 1.08 3.32
C HIS A 84 1.63 2.38 3.77
N TYR A 85 1.04 3.05 4.77
CA TYR A 85 1.58 4.27 5.37
C TYR A 85 3.04 4.10 5.81
N ALA A 86 3.34 3.03 6.55
CA ALA A 86 4.68 2.80 7.07
C ALA A 86 5.73 2.65 5.95
N LEU A 87 5.40 1.94 4.87
CA LEU A 87 6.29 1.80 3.73
C LEU A 87 6.45 3.10 2.95
N ASP A 88 5.35 3.78 2.66
CA ASP A 88 5.38 5.02 1.88
C ASP A 88 6.26 6.06 2.56
N CYS A 89 6.08 6.24 3.88
CA CYS A 89 6.88 7.17 4.67
C CYS A 89 8.38 6.87 4.68
N THR A 90 8.80 5.61 4.51
CA THR A 90 10.22 5.26 4.58
C THR A 90 10.88 5.10 3.22
N VAL A 91 10.13 4.66 2.20
CA VAL A 91 10.67 4.33 0.88
C VAL A 91 10.59 5.52 -0.08
N HIS A 92 9.49 6.31 -0.07
CA HIS A 92 9.32 7.40 -1.03
C HIS A 92 10.42 8.47 -1.05
N PRO A 93 11.06 8.83 0.08
CA PRO A 93 12.19 9.77 0.03
C PRO A 93 13.31 9.32 -0.93
N PHE A 94 13.56 8.01 -1.04
CA PHE A 94 14.57 7.46 -1.96
C PHE A 94 14.09 7.44 -3.42
N VAL A 95 12.80 7.19 -3.64
CA VAL A 95 12.19 7.28 -4.96
C VAL A 95 12.30 8.71 -5.49
N TYR A 96 11.92 9.70 -4.67
CA TYR A 96 11.98 11.11 -5.05
C TYR A 96 13.41 11.61 -5.24
N ALA A 97 14.35 11.24 -4.37
CA ALA A 97 15.76 11.58 -4.55
C ALA A 97 16.31 11.05 -5.89
N TYR A 98 15.90 9.84 -6.31
CA TYR A 98 16.28 9.31 -7.61
C TYR A 98 15.64 10.10 -8.77
N GLU A 99 14.35 10.43 -8.67
CA GLU A 99 13.66 11.22 -9.70
C GLU A 99 14.20 12.64 -9.86
N GLU A 100 14.65 13.28 -8.77
CA GLU A 100 15.20 14.64 -8.81
C GLU A 100 16.61 14.68 -9.44
N THR A 101 17.36 13.59 -9.32
CA THR A 101 18.75 13.50 -9.81
C THR A 101 18.87 12.91 -11.21
N HIS A 102 17.80 12.33 -11.76
CA HIS A 102 17.81 11.65 -13.05
C HIS A 102 16.74 12.22 -14.00
N LYS A 103 16.98 12.09 -15.30
CA LYS A 103 16.00 12.47 -16.34
C LYS A 103 15.50 11.22 -17.06
N GLY A 104 14.18 11.09 -17.18
CA GLY A 104 13.58 9.99 -17.90
C GLY A 104 12.05 9.98 -17.79
N ALA A 105 11.40 9.30 -18.73
CA ALA A 105 9.98 9.07 -18.65
C ALA A 105 9.68 7.97 -17.62
N PHE A 106 8.66 8.21 -16.79
CA PHE A 106 8.14 7.24 -15.83
C PHE A 106 9.19 6.73 -14.82
N LEU A 107 10.16 7.56 -14.42
CA LEU A 107 11.22 7.16 -13.48
C LEU A 107 10.65 6.63 -12.17
N HIS A 108 9.67 7.32 -11.57
CA HIS A 108 8.93 6.86 -10.40
C HIS A 108 8.52 5.38 -10.51
N GLN A 109 7.74 5.07 -11.56
CA GLN A 109 7.14 3.74 -11.73
C GLN A 109 8.20 2.69 -12.07
N ARG A 110 9.25 3.08 -12.80
CA ARG A 110 10.37 2.18 -13.13
C ARG A 110 11.15 1.83 -11.88
N TYR A 111 11.42 2.82 -11.02
CA TYR A 111 12.12 2.64 -9.76
C TYR A 111 11.34 1.75 -8.79
N GLU A 112 10.06 2.05 -8.57
CA GLU A 112 9.17 1.25 -7.72
C GLU A 112 9.13 -0.22 -8.17
N ARG A 113 8.98 -0.47 -9.48
CA ARG A 113 8.91 -1.83 -10.02
C ARG A 113 10.22 -2.61 -9.87
N ASP A 114 11.35 -1.96 -10.17
CA ASP A 114 12.66 -2.59 -10.03
C ASP A 114 12.98 -2.86 -8.56
N PHE A 115 12.61 -1.93 -7.68
CA PHE A 115 12.72 -2.11 -6.25
C PHE A 115 11.87 -3.28 -5.74
N GLY A 116 10.65 -3.45 -6.26
CA GLY A 116 9.81 -4.62 -5.96
C GLY A 116 10.44 -5.95 -6.38
N LEU A 117 11.15 -5.98 -7.52
CA LEU A 117 11.94 -7.15 -7.92
C LEU A 117 13.13 -7.37 -6.97
N TYR A 118 13.80 -6.29 -6.55
CA TYR A 118 14.93 -6.34 -5.62
C TYR A 118 14.50 -6.90 -4.26
N VAL A 119 13.42 -6.37 -3.67
CA VAL A 119 12.83 -6.85 -2.40
C VAL A 119 12.44 -8.32 -2.50
N SER A 120 11.74 -8.72 -3.56
CA SER A 120 11.35 -10.12 -3.80
C SER A 120 12.56 -11.07 -3.78
N ARG A 121 13.67 -10.68 -4.40
CA ARG A 121 14.92 -11.47 -4.40
C ARG A 121 15.59 -11.52 -3.03
N ARG A 122 15.71 -10.36 -2.36
CA ARG A 122 16.37 -10.26 -1.05
C ARG A 122 15.64 -11.02 0.04
N CYS A 123 14.31 -10.99 0.04
CA CYS A 123 13.48 -11.72 0.99
C CYS A 123 13.25 -13.18 0.59
N ASN A 124 13.71 -13.62 -0.59
CA ASN A 124 13.38 -14.93 -1.18
C ASN A 124 11.86 -15.19 -1.24
N MET A 125 11.06 -14.16 -1.52
CA MET A 125 9.61 -14.22 -1.56
C MET A 125 9.11 -14.06 -2.99
N ARG A 126 8.23 -14.97 -3.42
CA ARG A 126 7.63 -14.89 -4.74
C ARG A 126 6.63 -13.72 -4.81
N ARG A 127 6.72 -12.92 -5.88
CA ARG A 127 5.69 -11.94 -6.24
C ARG A 127 4.37 -12.65 -6.55
N MET A 128 3.32 -12.32 -5.82
CA MET A 128 1.99 -12.90 -5.93
C MET A 128 0.95 -11.81 -6.21
N ILE A 129 -0.18 -12.17 -6.81
CA ILE A 129 -1.35 -11.31 -6.95
C ILE A 129 -2.52 -12.02 -6.27
N LEU A 130 -3.28 -11.30 -5.43
CA LEU A 130 -4.50 -11.82 -4.83
C LEU A 130 -5.48 -12.31 -5.90
N PRO A 131 -6.17 -13.46 -5.71
CA PRO A 131 -7.16 -13.94 -6.67
C PRO A 131 -8.24 -12.89 -6.94
N ARG A 132 -8.62 -12.73 -8.21
CA ARG A 132 -9.59 -11.71 -8.64
C ARG A 132 -10.88 -11.75 -7.83
N GLU A 133 -11.50 -12.92 -7.72
CA GLU A 133 -12.79 -13.05 -7.02
C GLU A 133 -12.66 -12.64 -5.56
N ARG A 134 -11.60 -13.07 -4.85
CA ARG A 134 -11.34 -12.66 -3.47
C ARG A 134 -11.18 -11.15 -3.31
N VAL A 135 -10.55 -10.47 -4.28
CA VAL A 135 -10.44 -9.01 -4.28
C VAL A 135 -11.81 -8.35 -4.47
N LEU A 136 -12.67 -8.92 -5.33
CA LEU A 136 -14.00 -8.37 -5.60
C LEU A 136 -14.98 -8.62 -4.45
N ASP A 137 -14.85 -9.74 -3.73
CA ASP A 137 -15.64 -10.04 -2.53
C ASP A 137 -15.44 -8.97 -1.44
N CYS A 138 -14.26 -8.32 -1.41
CA CYS A 138 -13.95 -7.22 -0.50
C CYS A 138 -14.63 -5.87 -0.87
N THR A 139 -15.38 -5.79 -1.97
CA THR A 139 -15.91 -4.50 -2.50
C THR A 139 -16.66 -3.68 -1.45
N PHE A 140 -17.57 -4.31 -0.70
CA PHE A 140 -18.39 -3.59 0.29
C PHE A 140 -17.56 -3.12 1.47
N ALA A 141 -16.71 -3.99 2.04
CA ALA A 141 -15.84 -3.62 3.15
C ALA A 141 -14.88 -2.46 2.80
N VAL A 142 -14.32 -2.47 1.58
CA VAL A 142 -13.48 -1.38 1.06
C VAL A 142 -14.31 -0.11 0.87
N CYS A 143 -15.49 -0.23 0.25
CA CYS A 143 -16.38 0.89 0.00
C CYS A 143 -16.79 1.57 1.31
N ASP A 144 -17.29 0.80 2.28
CA ASP A 144 -17.80 1.32 3.55
C ASP A 144 -16.69 1.99 4.38
N SER A 145 -15.48 1.42 4.37
CA SER A 145 -14.33 2.01 5.07
C SER A 145 -13.92 3.34 4.42
N VAL A 146 -13.75 3.39 3.09
CA VAL A 146 -13.24 4.60 2.41
C VAL A 146 -14.31 5.68 2.26
N ARG A 147 -15.60 5.33 2.25
CA ARG A 147 -16.70 6.31 2.22
C ARG A 147 -16.71 7.23 3.44
N ARG A 148 -16.11 6.82 4.55
CA ARG A 148 -15.89 7.66 5.74
C ARG A 148 -14.93 8.83 5.49
N LEU A 149 -13.99 8.64 4.56
CA LEU A 149 -13.02 9.65 4.13
C LEU A 149 -13.58 10.46 2.97
N LEU A 150 -14.21 9.79 2.02
CA LEU A 150 -14.69 10.35 0.75
C LEU A 150 -16.15 9.93 0.52
N PRO A 151 -17.15 10.72 0.98
CA PRO A 151 -18.57 10.31 0.99
C PRO A 151 -19.18 9.96 -0.38
N TYR A 152 -18.57 10.45 -1.46
CA TYR A 152 -18.98 10.20 -2.84
C TYR A 152 -18.54 8.82 -3.37
N ILE A 153 -17.70 8.08 -2.64
CA ILE A 153 -17.34 6.70 -2.96
C ILE A 153 -18.59 5.81 -2.82
N ASN A 154 -18.83 4.95 -3.81
CA ASN A 154 -19.96 4.01 -3.83
C ASN A 154 -19.53 2.62 -4.32
N ALA A 155 -20.35 1.61 -4.02
CA ALA A 155 -20.01 0.20 -4.26
C ALA A 155 -19.72 -0.11 -5.74
N ALA A 156 -20.50 0.46 -6.67
CA ALA A 156 -20.29 0.26 -8.10
C ALA A 156 -18.96 0.86 -8.59
N GLY A 157 -18.63 2.05 -8.10
CA GLY A 157 -17.35 2.70 -8.33
C GLY A 157 -16.18 1.89 -7.74
N THR A 158 -16.33 1.41 -6.51
CA THR A 158 -15.32 0.58 -5.82
C THR A 158 -15.09 -0.74 -6.54
N ALA A 159 -16.14 -1.45 -6.95
CA ALA A 159 -16.00 -2.69 -7.73
C ALA A 159 -15.25 -2.44 -9.03
N SER A 160 -15.59 -1.37 -9.75
CA SER A 160 -14.92 -0.99 -11.01
C SER A 160 -13.46 -0.60 -10.79
N CYS A 161 -13.19 0.10 -9.69
CA CYS A 161 -11.86 0.50 -9.25
C CYS A 161 -10.97 -0.73 -8.98
N LEU A 162 -11.46 -1.67 -8.17
CA LEU A 162 -10.77 -2.93 -7.85
C LEU A 162 -10.50 -3.78 -9.11
N LYS A 163 -11.47 -3.88 -10.02
CA LYS A 163 -11.29 -4.56 -11.32
C LYS A 163 -10.17 -3.93 -12.15
N ARG A 164 -10.13 -2.60 -12.24
CA ARG A 164 -9.10 -1.86 -12.99
C ARG A 164 -7.72 -2.00 -12.36
N HIS A 165 -7.62 -1.84 -11.04
CA HIS A 165 -6.39 -2.06 -10.30
C HIS A 165 -5.85 -3.48 -10.52
N PHE A 166 -6.69 -4.50 -10.37
CA PHE A 166 -6.31 -5.89 -10.64
C PHE A 166 -5.81 -6.11 -12.08
N ALA A 167 -6.53 -5.59 -13.08
CA ALA A 167 -6.15 -5.72 -14.49
C ALA A 167 -4.80 -5.04 -14.77
N TYR A 168 -4.57 -3.87 -14.17
CA TYR A 168 -3.29 -3.16 -14.25
C TYR A 168 -2.16 -3.97 -13.63
N THR A 169 -2.31 -4.45 -12.39
CA THR A 169 -1.31 -5.26 -11.69
C THR A 169 -0.99 -6.54 -12.46
N LEU A 170 -2.00 -7.21 -13.01
CA LEU A 170 -1.82 -8.41 -13.83
C LEU A 170 -1.00 -8.11 -15.10
N ARG A 171 -1.24 -6.97 -15.76
CA ARG A 171 -0.47 -6.54 -16.92
C ARG A 171 0.99 -6.30 -16.55
N GLN A 172 1.25 -5.63 -15.42
CA GLN A 172 2.62 -5.41 -14.94
C GLN A 172 3.33 -6.73 -14.64
N PHE A 173 2.65 -7.67 -13.98
CA PHE A 173 3.21 -8.99 -13.68
C PHE A 173 3.52 -9.83 -14.91
N LYS A 174 2.61 -9.87 -15.90
CA LYS A 174 2.78 -10.64 -17.14
C LYS A 174 3.97 -10.17 -17.97
N SER A 175 4.40 -8.91 -17.82
CA SER A 175 5.58 -8.40 -18.50
C SER A 175 6.88 -9.13 -18.11
N LYS A 176 6.87 -9.95 -17.05
CA LYS A 176 7.92 -10.93 -16.64
C LYS A 176 9.37 -10.41 -16.69
N LYS A 177 9.61 -9.10 -16.67
CA LYS A 177 10.96 -8.57 -16.59
C LYS A 177 11.58 -9.07 -15.28
N GLN A 178 12.58 -9.94 -15.43
CA GLN A 178 13.44 -10.46 -14.37
C GLN A 178 14.77 -9.70 -14.34
N GLN A 179 14.82 -8.53 -14.96
CA GLN A 179 15.99 -7.69 -15.03
C GLN A 179 15.59 -6.31 -14.51
N PHE A 180 16.51 -5.67 -13.81
CA PHE A 180 16.38 -4.27 -13.44
C PHE A 180 16.49 -3.43 -14.72
N GLU A 181 15.61 -2.43 -14.86
CA GLU A 181 15.63 -1.48 -15.96
C GLU A 181 16.47 -0.24 -15.67
N LEU A 182 16.66 0.09 -14.40
CA LEU A 182 17.49 1.17 -13.94
C LEU A 182 18.82 0.61 -13.45
N ASP A 183 19.90 1.28 -13.83
CA ASP A 183 21.22 1.05 -13.25
C ASP A 183 21.33 1.88 -11.96
N CYS A 184 20.87 1.32 -10.85
CA CYS A 184 20.99 1.96 -9.55
C CYS A 184 21.13 0.95 -8.41
N ASN A 185 21.77 1.40 -7.33
CA ASN A 185 21.91 0.59 -6.12
C ASN A 185 20.69 0.76 -5.20
N TYR A 186 19.95 -0.33 -5.00
CA TYR A 186 18.77 -0.38 -4.12
C TYR A 186 19.09 -0.67 -2.65
N SER A 187 20.36 -0.79 -2.24
CA SER A 187 20.73 -1.20 -0.88
C SER A 187 20.21 -0.25 0.21
N GLU A 188 20.32 1.06 0.00
CA GLU A 188 19.86 2.04 0.99
C GLU A 188 18.32 2.11 1.05
N THR A 189 17.66 2.03 -0.11
CA THR A 189 16.20 1.90 -0.20
C THR A 189 15.72 0.63 0.48
N TYR A 190 16.47 -0.47 0.39
CA TYR A 190 16.15 -1.72 1.08
C TYR A 190 16.27 -1.60 2.60
N LYS A 191 17.30 -0.92 3.11
CA LYS A 191 17.38 -0.59 4.55
C LYS A 191 16.18 0.27 4.99
N ALA A 192 15.72 1.17 4.12
CA ALA A 192 14.54 1.98 4.38
C ALA A 192 13.24 1.15 4.40
N PHE A 193 13.14 0.16 3.51
CA PHE A 193 12.09 -0.85 3.54
C PHE A 193 12.12 -1.64 4.85
N GLU A 194 13.29 -2.10 5.33
CA GLU A 194 13.41 -2.80 6.62
C GLU A 194 12.93 -1.95 7.80
N ARG A 195 13.31 -0.66 7.86
CA ARG A 195 12.75 0.30 8.83
C ARG A 195 11.23 0.49 8.66
N GLY A 196 10.75 0.46 7.42
CA GLY A 196 9.32 0.49 7.11
C GLY A 196 8.58 -0.73 7.66
N LEU A 197 9.20 -1.91 7.67
CA LEU A 197 8.62 -3.09 8.30
C LEU A 197 8.55 -2.97 9.83
N GLU A 198 9.59 -2.41 10.48
CA GLU A 198 9.58 -2.15 11.93
C GLU A 198 8.51 -1.14 12.31
N LEU A 199 8.40 -0.04 11.55
CA LEU A 199 7.33 0.94 11.73
C LEU A 199 5.96 0.31 11.45
N GLY A 200 5.87 -0.54 10.43
CA GLY A 200 4.63 -1.19 10.01
C GLY A 200 4.03 -2.09 11.09
N VAL A 201 4.85 -2.84 11.83
CA VAL A 201 4.39 -3.61 13.00
C VAL A 201 3.71 -2.68 14.01
N LYS A 202 4.39 -1.61 14.41
CA LYS A 202 3.86 -0.63 15.38
C LYS A 202 2.58 0.04 14.88
N CYS A 203 2.54 0.46 13.63
CA CYS A 203 1.36 1.09 13.03
C CYS A 203 0.17 0.12 12.95
N VAL A 204 0.42 -1.16 12.64
CA VAL A 204 -0.63 -2.18 12.56
C VAL A 204 -1.21 -2.48 13.94
N GLU A 205 -0.37 -2.71 14.94
CA GLU A 205 -0.79 -2.93 16.33
C GLU A 205 -1.61 -1.74 16.83
N SER A 206 -1.07 -0.52 16.70
CA SER A 206 -1.75 0.73 17.05
C SER A 206 -3.11 0.91 16.35
N ALA A 207 -3.22 0.55 15.06
CA ALA A 207 -4.50 0.62 14.34
C ALA A 207 -5.52 -0.42 14.80
N LEU A 208 -5.06 -1.64 15.16
CA LEU A 208 -5.91 -2.72 15.66
C LEU A 208 -6.39 -2.46 17.09
N ASP A 209 -5.53 -1.89 17.92
CA ASP A 209 -5.85 -1.40 19.28
C ASP A 209 -6.71 -0.13 19.27
N LYS A 210 -6.93 0.46 18.09
CA LYS A 210 -7.64 1.74 17.89
C LYS A 210 -7.01 2.90 18.67
N ASN A 211 -5.71 2.80 18.94
CA ASN A 211 -4.93 3.84 19.58
C ASN A 211 -4.16 4.62 18.51
N ILE A 212 -4.82 5.60 17.88
CA ILE A 212 -4.19 6.44 16.85
C ILE A 212 -3.26 7.45 17.52
N ASP A 213 -2.05 7.01 17.82
CA ASP A 213 -1.00 7.82 18.41
C ASP A 213 -0.50 8.86 17.40
N GLY A 214 -0.56 10.13 17.78
CA GLY A 214 -0.06 11.24 16.99
C GLY A 214 1.44 11.12 16.70
N GLU A 215 2.23 10.45 17.54
CA GLU A 215 3.66 10.24 17.28
C GLU A 215 3.93 9.19 16.19
N ILE A 216 3.07 8.17 16.10
CA ILE A 216 3.18 7.11 15.09
C ILE A 216 2.65 7.60 13.73
N PHE A 217 1.54 8.36 13.74
CA PHE A 217 0.85 8.85 12.55
C PHE A 217 1.07 10.35 12.26
N ASN A 218 2.27 10.88 12.55
CA ASN A 218 2.64 12.28 12.25
C ASN A 218 3.30 12.50 10.88
N LYS A 219 3.72 11.44 10.18
CA LYS A 219 4.44 11.59 8.91
C LYS A 219 3.46 11.79 7.76
N SER A 220 3.97 12.35 6.66
CA SER A 220 3.24 12.36 5.40
C SER A 220 3.58 11.08 4.63
N PHE A 221 2.59 10.50 3.93
CA PHE A 221 2.80 9.34 3.06
C PHE A 221 3.93 9.60 2.05
N LEU A 222 3.93 10.79 1.42
CA LEU A 222 4.84 11.13 0.33
C LEU A 222 5.80 12.26 0.76
N GLN A 223 6.57 12.02 1.83
CA GLN A 223 7.64 12.95 2.23
C GLN A 223 8.64 13.07 1.06
N LYS A 224 8.75 14.29 0.53
CA LYS A 224 9.80 14.68 -0.40
C LYS A 224 11.05 15.05 0.38
#